data_AF-A0A399JF95-F1
#
_entry.id   AF-A0A399JF95-F1
#
_cell.length_a   1.000
_cell.length_b   1.000
_cell.length_c   1.000
_cell.angle_alpha   90.00
_cell.angle_beta   90.00
_cell.angle_gamma   90.00
#
_symmetry.space_group_name_H-M   'P 1'
#
loop_
_entity.id
_entity.type
_entity.pdbx_description
1 polymer ?
#
loop_
_entity_poly.entity_id
_entity_poly.type
_entity_poly.pdbx_seq_one_letter_code
_entity_poly.pdbx_strand_id
1 'polypeptide(L)'
;MVNGLRLGGPMKDHFAVVTPDGFDVAAAPLVRDGKRLRFKAPRFLRWDELNDVDAELRKAGAKDLLGVALNLIPSDSDAVEANPRGYLRLVFFLTDGTVLHADIPRSLRWRPDQAWVDEFLAGARQAIAHPEARAGFAR
;
A
#
# COMPACT_ATOMS: atom_id res chain seq x y z
N MET A 1 -5.81 19.98 2.98
CA MET A 1 -6.04 18.73 3.73
C MET A 1 -6.55 17.71 2.74
N VAL A 2 -5.91 16.55 2.62
CA VAL A 2 -6.46 15.46 1.80
C VAL A 2 -7.57 14.83 2.63
N ASN A 3 -8.83 14.96 2.19
CA ASN A 3 -9.95 14.24 2.80
C ASN A 3 -9.83 12.78 2.36
N GLY A 4 -9.26 11.93 3.21
CA GLY A 4 -9.02 10.54 2.88
C GLY A 4 -8.45 9.72 4.05
N LEU A 5 -8.79 8.43 4.10
CA LEU A 5 -8.21 7.48 5.03
C LEU A 5 -6.76 7.19 4.64
N ARG A 6 -5.80 7.59 5.48
CA ARG A 6 -4.37 7.39 5.24
C ARG A 6 -3.91 6.01 5.74
N LEU A 7 -3.33 5.24 4.83
CA LEU A 7 -2.66 3.97 5.08
C LEU A 7 -1.15 4.23 5.08
N GLY A 8 -0.47 3.89 6.17
CA GLY A 8 0.96 4.15 6.34
C GLY A 8 1.28 5.09 7.51
N GLY A 9 2.49 4.97 8.02
CA GLY A 9 3.06 5.96 8.95
C GLY A 9 3.40 7.30 8.26
N PRO A 10 4.03 8.24 8.97
CA PRO A 10 4.51 9.51 8.42
C PRO A 10 5.80 9.33 7.59
N MET A 11 5.85 8.31 6.74
CA MET A 11 6.98 8.09 5.85
C MET A 11 6.74 8.81 4.54
N LYS A 12 7.80 9.44 4.03
CA LYS A 12 7.82 10.08 2.73
C LYS A 12 7.84 8.96 1.67
N ASP A 13 6.98 9.07 0.67
CA ASP A 13 6.95 8.18 -0.51
C ASP A 13 6.47 6.72 -0.33
N HIS A 14 5.98 6.35 0.87
CA HIS A 14 5.33 5.05 1.14
C HIS A 14 3.99 5.20 1.87
N PHE A 15 2.94 5.50 1.13
CA PHE A 15 1.58 5.63 1.62
C PHE A 15 0.54 5.18 0.58
N ALA A 16 -0.66 4.87 1.06
CA ALA A 16 -1.86 4.92 0.24
C ALA A 16 -2.89 5.82 0.93
N VAL A 17 -3.58 6.66 0.18
CA VAL A 17 -4.71 7.43 0.69
C VAL A 17 -5.96 6.97 -0.04
N VAL A 18 -6.94 6.49 0.72
CA VAL A 18 -8.27 6.20 0.19
C VAL A 18 -9.03 7.51 0.11
N THR A 19 -9.51 7.86 -1.08
CA THR A 19 -10.36 9.03 -1.33
C THR A 19 -11.72 8.58 -1.86
N PRO A 20 -12.73 9.46 -1.88
CA PRO A 20 -14.02 9.14 -2.51
C PRO A 20 -13.91 8.76 -3.98
N ASP A 21 -12.84 9.21 -4.66
CA ASP A 21 -12.62 9.01 -6.09
C ASP A 21 -11.73 7.80 -6.40
N GLY A 22 -10.94 7.31 -5.42
CA GLY A 22 -10.06 6.16 -5.63
C GLY A 22 -8.97 6.00 -4.56
N PHE A 23 -7.84 5.44 -4.96
CA PHE A 23 -6.64 5.33 -4.14
C PHE A 23 -5.52 6.19 -4.72
N ASP A 24 -4.95 7.07 -3.92
CA ASP A 24 -3.67 7.72 -4.22
C ASP A 24 -2.53 6.92 -3.58
N VAL A 25 -1.78 6.18 -4.40
CA VAL A 25 -0.79 5.20 -3.94
C VAL A 25 0.61 5.66 -4.31
N ALA A 26 1.45 5.93 -3.31
CA ALA A 26 2.88 6.11 -3.48
C ALA A 26 3.61 5.00 -2.72
N ALA A 27 4.31 4.11 -3.42
CA ALA A 27 5.11 3.06 -2.78
C ALA A 27 6.36 2.79 -3.61
N ALA A 28 7.51 2.61 -2.94
CA ALA A 28 8.75 2.21 -3.59
C ALA A 28 9.19 0.80 -3.13
N PRO A 29 9.17 -0.23 -4.02
CA PRO A 29 8.71 -0.22 -5.41
C PRO A 29 7.21 -0.50 -5.51
N LEU A 30 6.54 0.20 -6.42
CA LEU A 30 5.25 -0.21 -6.97
C LEU A 30 5.54 -1.23 -8.09
N VAL A 31 4.92 -2.40 -8.01
CA VAL A 31 5.17 -3.51 -8.95
C VAL A 31 3.92 -3.75 -9.79
N ARG A 32 4.06 -3.75 -11.12
CA ARG A 32 3.02 -4.08 -12.10
C ARG A 32 3.35 -5.40 -12.77
N ASP A 33 2.49 -6.40 -12.63
CA ASP A 33 2.65 -7.73 -13.25
C ASP A 33 4.05 -8.33 -12.95
N GLY A 34 4.49 -8.22 -11.70
CA GLY A 34 5.82 -8.66 -11.25
C GLY A 34 6.98 -7.76 -11.67
N LYS A 35 6.76 -6.73 -12.49
CA LYS A 35 7.79 -5.78 -12.94
C LYS A 35 7.74 -4.49 -12.14
N ARG A 36 8.88 -4.05 -11.62
CA ARG A 36 8.99 -2.75 -10.94
C ARG A 36 8.64 -1.62 -11.91
N LEU A 37 7.76 -0.72 -11.49
CA LEU A 37 7.54 0.52 -12.19
C LEU A 37 8.77 1.42 -11.99
N ARG A 38 9.29 2.00 -13.07
CA ARG A 38 10.50 2.83 -13.05
C ARG A 38 10.29 4.20 -12.42
N PHE A 39 9.06 4.58 -12.09
CA PHE A 39 8.71 5.89 -11.57
C PHE A 39 8.43 5.84 -10.07
N LYS A 40 9.04 6.76 -9.33
CA LYS A 40 8.79 7.01 -7.89
C LYS A 40 7.51 7.85 -7.64
N ALA A 41 6.74 8.15 -8.68
CA ALA A 41 5.58 9.04 -8.58
C ALA A 41 4.35 8.30 -8.03
N PRO A 42 3.50 8.98 -7.24
CA PRO A 42 2.20 8.45 -6.83
C PRO A 42 1.36 8.05 -8.05
N ARG A 43 0.65 6.93 -7.94
CA ARG A 43 -0.34 6.49 -8.91
C ARG A 43 -1.72 6.61 -8.29
N PHE A 44 -2.57 7.37 -8.97
CA PHE A 44 -3.99 7.38 -8.66
C PHE A 44 -4.68 6.20 -9.35
N LEU A 45 -5.46 5.43 -8.60
CA LEU A 45 -6.27 4.30 -9.07
C LEU A 45 -7.73 4.62 -8.81
N ARG A 46 -8.54 4.75 -9.86
CA ARG A 46 -9.96 5.04 -9.70
C ARG A 46 -10.74 3.79 -9.28
N TRP A 47 -11.85 3.98 -8.58
CA TRP A 47 -12.71 2.86 -8.18
C TRP A 47 -13.25 2.04 -9.37
N ASP A 48 -13.55 2.69 -10.50
CA ASP A 48 -14.06 2.04 -11.72
C ASP A 48 -12.98 1.27 -12.51
N GLU A 49 -11.70 1.50 -12.19
CA GLU A 49 -10.58 0.75 -12.73
C GLU A 49 -10.29 -0.54 -11.92
N LEU A 50 -10.92 -0.72 -10.75
CA LEU A 50 -10.67 -1.83 -9.84
C LEU A 50 -11.73 -2.92 -9.96
N ASN A 51 -11.25 -4.15 -10.12
CA ASN A 51 -12.06 -5.36 -10.02
C ASN A 51 -12.08 -5.91 -8.58
N ASP A 52 -10.94 -5.90 -7.89
CA ASP A 52 -10.83 -6.27 -6.47
C ASP A 52 -9.61 -5.59 -5.82
N VAL A 53 -9.58 -5.61 -4.50
CA VAL A 53 -8.43 -5.21 -3.67
C VAL A 53 -8.17 -6.29 -2.64
N ASP A 54 -6.90 -6.65 -2.47
CA ASP A 54 -6.43 -7.55 -1.43
C ASP A 54 -5.33 -6.89 -0.59
N ALA A 55 -5.14 -7.39 0.63
CA ALA A 55 -4.22 -6.82 1.60
C ALA A 55 -3.66 -7.89 2.53
N GLU A 56 -2.34 -7.91 2.70
CA GLU A 56 -1.66 -8.87 3.59
C GLU A 56 -0.63 -8.19 4.50
N LEU A 57 -0.54 -8.65 5.76
CA LEU A 57 0.54 -8.27 6.67
C LEU A 57 1.75 -9.17 6.42
N ARG A 58 2.79 -8.62 5.80
CA ARG A 58 4.05 -9.32 5.59
C ARG A 58 5.02 -9.02 6.72
N LYS A 59 5.62 -10.06 7.30
CA LYS A 59 6.76 -9.91 8.22
C LYS A 59 8.00 -9.46 7.45
N ALA A 60 8.92 -8.80 8.14
CA ALA A 60 10.24 -8.51 7.59
C ALA A 60 10.93 -9.81 7.17
N GLY A 61 11.43 -9.86 5.94
CA GLY A 61 12.20 -11.00 5.46
C GLY A 61 13.61 -11.02 6.06
N ALA A 62 14.29 -12.16 5.93
CA ALA A 62 15.69 -12.28 6.37
C ALA A 62 16.60 -11.23 5.71
N LYS A 63 16.33 -10.86 4.45
CA LYS A 63 17.06 -9.78 3.75
C LYS A 63 16.77 -8.39 4.32
N ASP A 64 15.52 -8.11 4.73
CA ASP A 64 15.18 -6.84 5.37
C ASP A 64 15.85 -6.74 6.74
N LEU A 65 15.78 -7.81 7.54
CA LEU A 65 16.43 -7.87 8.84
C LEU A 65 17.95 -7.77 8.73
N LEU A 66 18.54 -8.43 7.73
CA LEU A 66 19.97 -8.34 7.46
C LEU A 66 20.35 -6.95 6.93
N GLY A 67 19.52 -6.32 6.09
CA GLY A 67 19.72 -4.95 5.63
C GLY A 67 19.70 -3.95 6.79
N VAL A 68 18.76 -4.08 7.72
CA VAL A 68 18.73 -3.28 8.96
C VAL A 68 19.96 -3.54 9.83
N ALA A 69 20.38 -4.80 9.97
CA ALA A 69 21.58 -5.15 10.74
C ALA A 69 22.89 -4.70 10.07
N LEU A 70 22.92 -4.62 8.74
CA LEU A 70 24.06 -4.20 7.92
C LEU A 70 24.02 -2.71 7.54
N ASN A 71 22.98 -1.97 7.92
CA ASN A 71 22.82 -0.50 7.72
C ASN A 71 23.81 0.36 8.53
N LEU A 72 25.01 -0.17 8.79
CA LEU A 72 26.25 0.60 8.96
C LEU A 72 26.89 0.99 7.61
N ILE A 73 26.31 0.60 6.48
CA ILE A 73 26.81 0.97 5.15
C ILE A 73 25.67 1.58 4.33
N PRO A 74 25.75 2.87 3.96
CA PRO A 74 24.76 3.49 3.08
C PRO A 74 24.92 2.88 1.69
N SER A 75 24.01 2.00 1.30
CA SER A 75 23.92 1.57 -0.10
C SER A 75 22.92 2.48 -0.82
N ASP A 76 23.35 3.10 -1.91
CA ASP A 76 22.52 3.84 -2.89
C ASP A 76 21.48 2.94 -3.61
N SER A 77 21.13 1.80 -3.01
CA SER A 77 20.18 0.88 -3.58
C SER A 77 18.77 1.40 -3.30
N ASP A 78 18.06 1.73 -4.38
CA ASP A 78 16.60 1.98 -4.46
C ASP A 78 15.74 0.76 -4.01
N ALA A 79 16.24 -0.07 -3.11
CA ALA A 79 15.49 -1.12 -2.44
C ALA A 79 14.51 -0.48 -1.44
N VAL A 80 13.37 -1.15 -1.23
CA VAL A 80 12.47 -0.88 -0.11
C VAL A 80 13.33 -0.60 1.12
N GLU A 81 13.17 0.56 1.76
CA GLU A 81 13.84 0.84 3.02
C GLU A 81 13.56 -0.33 3.96
N ALA A 82 14.62 -1.05 4.32
CA ALA A 82 14.51 -2.29 5.06
C ALA A 82 13.75 -2.02 6.37
N ASN A 83 12.55 -2.59 6.51
CA ASN A 83 11.70 -2.33 7.67
C ASN A 83 11.61 -3.59 8.57
N PRO A 84 12.15 -3.55 9.81
CA PRO A 84 12.16 -4.71 10.70
C PRO A 84 10.77 -5.10 11.20
N ARG A 85 9.74 -4.26 11.00
CA ARG A 85 8.35 -4.53 11.38
C ARG A 85 7.52 -5.11 10.23
N GLY A 86 8.13 -5.21 9.05
CA GLY A 86 7.49 -5.66 7.83
C GLY A 86 6.58 -4.59 7.20
N TYR A 87 5.62 -5.07 6.42
CA TYR A 87 4.87 -4.26 5.46
C TYR A 87 3.38 -4.66 5.49
N LEU A 88 2.49 -3.70 5.25
CA LEU A 88 1.17 -3.98 4.70
C LEU A 88 1.33 -3.99 3.19
N ARG A 89 1.14 -5.13 2.55
CA ARG A 89 1.08 -5.20 1.09
C ARG A 89 -0.36 -4.99 0.66
N LEU A 90 -0.58 -4.03 -0.22
CA LEU A 90 -1.82 -3.87 -0.96
C LEU A 90 -1.64 -4.48 -2.35
N VAL A 91 -2.66 -5.20 -2.81
CA VAL A 91 -2.74 -5.77 -4.15
C VAL A 91 -4.00 -5.23 -4.82
N PHE A 92 -3.83 -4.55 -5.93
CA PHE A 92 -4.94 -4.01 -6.71
C PHE A 92 -5.09 -4.83 -7.98
N PHE A 93 -6.28 -5.38 -8.18
CA PHE A 93 -6.65 -6.10 -9.39
C PHE A 93 -7.44 -5.16 -10.30
N LEU A 94 -6.86 -4.79 -11.44
CA LEU A 94 -7.50 -3.85 -12.37
C LEU A 94 -8.42 -4.59 -13.33
N THR A 95 -9.42 -3.89 -13.86
CA THR A 95 -10.40 -4.42 -14.83
C THR A 95 -9.76 -4.86 -16.15
N ASP A 96 -8.57 -4.33 -16.49
CA ASP A 96 -7.79 -4.75 -17.66
C ASP A 96 -6.94 -6.02 -17.42
N GLY A 97 -7.05 -6.63 -16.24
CA GLY A 97 -6.28 -7.82 -15.83
C GLY A 97 -4.89 -7.51 -15.25
N THR A 98 -4.49 -6.24 -15.18
CA THR A 98 -3.24 -5.82 -14.53
C THR A 98 -3.30 -6.05 -13.03
N VAL A 99 -2.20 -6.54 -12.45
CA VAL A 99 -2.03 -6.61 -10.99
C VAL A 99 -0.97 -5.63 -10.52
N LEU A 100 -1.34 -4.75 -9.57
CA LEU A 100 -0.43 -3.81 -8.92
C LEU A 100 -0.18 -4.19 -7.47
N HIS A 101 1.08 -4.18 -7.04
CA HIS A 101 1.47 -4.43 -5.65
C HIS A 101 2.15 -3.21 -5.06
N ALA A 102 1.68 -2.76 -3.90
CA ALA A 102 2.25 -1.67 -3.13
C ALA A 102 2.60 -2.14 -1.72
N ASP A 103 3.87 -2.05 -1.35
CA ASP A 103 4.35 -2.38 0.00
C ASP A 103 4.43 -1.11 0.85
N ILE A 104 3.56 -1.00 1.85
CA ILE A 104 3.48 0.12 2.80
C ILE A 104 4.15 -0.32 4.11
N PRO A 105 5.31 0.26 4.49
CA PRO A 105 6.01 -0.18 5.68
C PRO A 105 5.23 0.09 6.97
N ARG A 106 5.32 -0.82 7.93
CA ARG A 106 4.67 -0.67 9.24
C ARG A 106 5.53 0.19 10.16
N SER A 107 4.93 1.07 10.95
CA SER A 107 5.67 2.00 11.83
C SER A 107 5.37 1.75 13.31
N LEU A 108 5.95 2.55 14.21
CA LEU A 108 5.57 2.50 15.63
C LEU A 108 4.15 3.03 15.85
N ARG A 109 3.77 4.08 15.12
CA ARG A 109 2.51 4.81 15.29
C ARG A 109 1.38 4.27 14.42
N TRP A 110 1.69 3.37 13.49
CA TRP A 110 0.72 2.73 12.61
C TRP A 110 1.07 1.26 12.47
N ARG A 111 0.27 0.42 13.15
CA ARG A 111 0.46 -1.01 13.32
C ARG A 111 -0.87 -1.72 13.13
N PRO A 112 -1.36 -1.83 11.88
CA PRO A 112 -2.55 -2.61 11.63
C PRO A 112 -2.33 -4.06 12.10
N ASP A 113 -3.40 -4.64 12.63
CA ASP A 113 -3.55 -6.05 12.92
C ASP A 113 -4.46 -6.71 11.87
N GLN A 114 -4.73 -8.00 12.02
CA GLN A 114 -5.54 -8.73 11.05
C GLN A 114 -6.99 -8.22 11.03
N ALA A 115 -7.56 -7.88 12.19
CA ALA A 115 -8.93 -7.38 12.26
C ALA A 115 -9.09 -6.06 11.48
N TRP A 116 -8.11 -5.15 11.61
CA TRP A 116 -8.08 -3.93 10.82
C TRP A 116 -7.97 -4.21 9.31
N VAL A 117 -7.17 -5.21 8.91
CA VAL A 117 -7.04 -5.60 7.50
C VAL A 117 -8.36 -6.16 6.96
N ASP A 118 -9.03 -7.01 7.73
CA ASP A 118 -10.30 -7.61 7.34
C ASP A 118 -11.40 -6.53 7.19
N GLU A 119 -11.45 -5.57 8.10
CA GLU A 119 -12.35 -4.41 8.03
C GLU A 119 -12.07 -3.53 6.81
N PHE A 120 -10.78 -3.24 6.56
CA PHE A 120 -10.35 -2.49 5.38
C PHE A 120 -10.78 -3.18 4.09
N LEU A 121 -10.59 -4.51 3.99
CA LEU A 121 -10.96 -5.28 2.80
C LEU A 121 -12.48 -5.32 2.59
N ALA A 122 -13.25 -5.46 3.68
CA ALA A 122 -14.70 -5.39 3.60
C ALA A 122 -15.16 -4.01 3.08
N GLY A 123 -14.60 -2.92 3.61
CA GLY A 123 -14.90 -1.57 3.17
C GLY A 123 -14.49 -1.29 1.72
N ALA A 124 -13.30 -1.74 1.30
CA ALA A 124 -12.81 -1.58 -0.07
C ALA A 124 -13.70 -2.32 -1.08
N ARG A 125 -14.05 -3.59 -0.79
CA ARG A 125 -14.95 -4.38 -1.65
C ARG A 125 -16.36 -3.78 -1.72
N GLN A 126 -16.86 -3.26 -0.59
CA GLN A 126 -18.12 -2.55 -0.58
C GLN A 126 -18.05 -1.28 -1.45
N ALA A 127 -16.99 -0.48 -1.36
CA ALA A 127 -16.79 0.73 -2.17
C ALA A 127 -16.62 0.46 -3.68
N ILE A 128 -16.04 -0.69 -4.04
CA ILE A 128 -15.97 -1.18 -5.43
C ILE A 128 -17.37 -1.51 -5.94
N ALA A 129 -18.14 -2.30 -5.19
CA ALA A 129 -19.48 -2.73 -5.58
C ALA A 129 -20.53 -1.59 -5.56
N HIS A 130 -20.38 -0.64 -4.63
CA HIS A 130 -21.38 0.37 -4.30
C HIS A 130 -20.76 1.78 -4.29
N PRO A 131 -21.00 2.60 -5.33
CA PRO A 131 -20.47 3.96 -5.41
C PRO A 131 -20.84 4.86 -4.21
N GLU A 132 -22.00 4.65 -3.62
CA GLU A 132 -22.50 5.37 -2.45
C GLU A 132 -21.67 5.11 -1.17
N ALA A 133 -20.97 3.98 -1.09
CA ALA A 133 -20.15 3.62 0.07
C ALA A 133 -18.78 4.32 0.08
N ARG A 134 -18.31 4.83 -1.06
CA ARG A 134 -16.95 5.39 -1.25
C ARG A 134 -16.67 6.58 -0.33
N ALA A 135 -17.64 7.48 -0.18
CA ALA A 135 -17.51 8.65 0.67
C ALA A 135 -17.45 8.31 2.17
N GLY A 136 -18.08 7.19 2.58
CA GLY A 136 -18.01 6.68 3.95
C GLY A 136 -16.68 5.99 4.22
N PHE A 137 -16.20 5.18 3.27
CA PHE A 137 -14.94 4.46 3.38
C PHE A 137 -13.70 5.38 3.40
N ALA A 138 -13.76 6.52 2.72
CA ALA A 138 -12.66 7.48 2.65
C ALA A 138 -12.52 8.39 3.90
N ARG A 139 -13.32 8.20 4.95
CA ARG A 139 -13.31 9.06 6.16
C ARG A 139 -12.52 8.49 7.32
#